data_AF-A0AAX1UNX3-F1
#
_entry.id   AF-A0AAX1UNX3-F1
#
_cell.length_a   1.000
_cell.length_b   1.000
_cell.length_c   1.000
_cell.angle_alpha   90.00
_cell.angle_beta   90.00
_cell.angle_gamma   90.00
#
_symmetry.space_group_name_H-M   'P 1'
#
loop_
_entity.id
_entity.type
_entity.pdbx_description
1 polymer ?
#
loop_
_entity_poly.entity_id
_entity_poly.type
_entity_poly.pdbx_seq_one_letter_code
_entity_poly.pdbx_strand_id
1 'polypeptide(L)'
;MVALVGLDEVKGALPVSHSDDDAQIADMIEAASEMVIGYLDTRAAAVIGLSEGGELPDMSTVPAAVRRAVIVCVQDMYDQLDEKPEVRGALPFRAERLLYRYADPPCV
;
A
#
# COMPACT_ATOMS: atom_id res chain seq x y z
N MET A 1 1.17 -12.51 -6.47
CA MET A 1 1.61 -11.33 -5.70
C MET A 1 0.54 -10.27 -5.90
N VAL A 2 0.16 -9.56 -4.84
CA VAL A 2 -1.05 -8.73 -4.83
C VAL A 2 -0.64 -7.25 -4.93
N ALA A 3 -1.08 -6.57 -5.99
CA ALA A 3 -0.82 -5.15 -6.21
C ALA A 3 -2.13 -4.37 -6.14
N LEU A 4 -2.29 -3.53 -5.12
CA LEU A 4 -3.51 -2.72 -4.88
C LEU A 4 -3.56 -1.42 -5.68
N VAL A 5 -2.42 -1.00 -6.24
CA VAL A 5 -2.26 0.19 -7.08
C VAL A 5 -1.40 -0.13 -8.29
N GLY A 6 -1.60 0.58 -9.40
CA GLY A 6 -0.79 0.41 -10.61
C GLY A 6 0.54 1.17 -10.54
N LEU A 7 1.53 0.73 -11.31
CA LEU A 7 2.84 1.37 -11.42
C LEU A 7 2.72 2.85 -11.86
N ASP A 8 1.90 3.12 -12.88
CA ASP A 8 1.70 4.49 -13.40
C ASP A 8 1.08 5.44 -12.36
N GLU A 9 0.16 4.93 -11.53
CA GLU A 9 -0.48 5.71 -10.46
C GLU A 9 0.54 6.09 -9.38
N VAL A 10 1.46 5.18 -9.06
CA VAL A 10 2.50 5.39 -8.05
C VAL A 10 3.61 6.29 -8.57
N LYS A 11 4.04 6.11 -9.83
CA LYS A 11 5.01 7.00 -10.49
C LYS A 11 4.50 8.44 -10.60
N GLY A 12 3.20 8.63 -10.87
CA GLY A 12 2.60 9.96 -10.86
C GLY A 12 2.55 10.63 -9.48
N ALA A 13 2.63 9.84 -8.40
CA ALA A 13 2.61 10.33 -7.03
C ALA A 13 4.01 10.50 -6.41
N LEU A 14 5.00 9.75 -6.89
CA LEU A 14 6.39 9.90 -6.49
C LEU A 14 7.06 11.03 -7.29
N PRO A 15 7.92 11.85 -6.68
CA PRO A 15 8.70 12.87 -7.39
C PRO A 15 9.88 12.26 -8.19
N VAL A 16 9.69 11.12 -8.87
CA VAL A 16 10.72 10.45 -9.70
C VAL A 16 10.53 10.81 -11.16
N SER A 17 11.59 11.28 -11.82
CA SER A 17 11.60 11.50 -13.28
C SER A 17 12.29 10.38 -14.06
N HIS A 18 12.72 9.30 -13.39
CA HIS A 18 13.56 8.27 -13.98
C HIS A 18 12.78 6.96 -14.19
N SER A 19 12.87 6.42 -15.40
CA SER A 19 12.24 5.17 -15.84
C SER A 19 12.97 3.91 -15.36
N ASP A 20 14.14 4.07 -14.74
CA ASP A 20 15.05 2.97 -14.44
C ASP A 20 14.68 2.23 -13.14
N ASP A 21 13.80 2.82 -12.33
CA ASP A 21 13.39 2.29 -11.02
C ASP A 21 12.08 1.46 -11.09
N ASP A 22 11.52 1.25 -12.29
CA ASP A 22 10.20 0.62 -12.47
C ASP A 22 10.10 -0.77 -11.82
N ALA A 23 11.17 -1.59 -11.92
CA ALA A 23 11.21 -2.91 -11.28
C ALA A 23 11.22 -2.81 -9.74
N GLN A 24 11.99 -1.86 -9.21
CA GLN A 24 12.08 -1.64 -7.78
C GLN A 24 10.78 -1.06 -7.20
N ILE A 25 10.14 -0.14 -7.92
CA ILE A 25 8.84 0.41 -7.54
C ILE A 25 7.78 -0.69 -7.58
N ALA A 26 7.82 -1.61 -8.55
CA ALA A 26 6.91 -2.75 -8.59
C ALA A 26 7.04 -3.63 -7.32
N ASP A 27 8.27 -3.98 -6.93
CA ASP A 27 8.52 -4.75 -5.71
C ASP A 27 8.03 -4.01 -4.45
N MET A 28 8.21 -2.69 -4.38
CA MET A 28 7.69 -1.87 -3.28
C MET A 28 6.16 -1.83 -3.24
N ILE A 29 5.51 -1.78 -4.40
CA ILE A 29 4.04 -1.79 -4.50
C ILE A 29 3.50 -3.09 -3.91
N GLU A 30 4.12 -4.22 -4.22
CA GLU A 30 3.72 -5.52 -3.71
C GLU A 30 3.93 -5.59 -2.19
N ALA A 31 5.11 -5.19 -1.70
CA ALA A 31 5.39 -5.16 -0.26
C ALA A 31 4.43 -4.22 0.51
N ALA A 32 4.20 -3.02 -0.02
CA ALA A 32 3.26 -2.05 0.55
C ALA A 32 1.82 -2.57 0.54
N SER A 33 1.41 -3.26 -0.53
CA SER A 33 0.08 -3.86 -0.64
C SER A 33 -0.11 -4.96 0.39
N GLU A 34 0.88 -5.84 0.58
CA GLU A 34 0.86 -6.87 1.62
C GLU A 34 0.78 -6.27 3.02
N MET A 35 1.52 -5.20 3.31
CA MET A 35 1.44 -4.49 4.59
C MET A 35 0.05 -3.92 4.86
N VAL A 36 -0.57 -3.30 3.85
CA VAL A 36 -1.92 -2.74 3.97
C VAL A 36 -2.98 -3.83 4.12
N ILE A 37 -2.84 -4.95 3.41
CA ILE A 37 -3.71 -6.12 3.57
C ILE A 37 -3.56 -6.70 4.98
N GLY A 38 -2.32 -6.88 5.44
CA GLY A 38 -2.03 -7.36 6.79
C GLY A 38 -2.59 -6.45 7.88
N TYR A 39 -2.58 -5.13 7.67
CA TYR A 39 -3.20 -4.18 8.60
C TYR A 39 -4.73 -4.27 8.64
N LEU A 40 -5.37 -4.54 7.50
CA LEU A 40 -6.82 -4.75 7.42
C LEU A 40 -7.26 -6.14 7.91
N ASP A 41 -6.34 -7.11 7.92
CA ASP A 41 -6.53 -8.47 8.39
C ASP A 41 -7.85 -9.08 7.88
N THR A 42 -8.75 -9.50 8.77
CA THR A 42 -10.04 -10.10 8.44
C THR A 42 -10.97 -9.17 7.65
N ARG A 43 -10.78 -7.85 7.72
CA ARG A 43 -11.58 -6.86 6.97
C ARG A 43 -11.06 -6.63 5.55
N ALA A 44 -9.89 -7.15 5.19
CA ALA A 44 -9.38 -7.03 3.83
C ALA A 44 -10.41 -7.55 2.81
N ALA A 45 -10.96 -8.75 3.02
CA ALA A 45 -12.00 -9.30 2.14
C ALA A 45 -13.23 -8.39 2.00
N ALA A 46 -13.65 -7.72 3.08
CA ALA A 46 -14.81 -6.82 3.05
C ALA A 46 -14.52 -5.44 2.45
N VAL A 47 -13.28 -4.93 2.58
CA VAL A 47 -12.90 -3.57 2.20
C VAL A 47 -12.38 -3.51 0.77
N ILE A 48 -11.57 -4.48 0.36
CA ILE A 48 -10.97 -4.56 -0.98
C ILE A 48 -11.58 -5.66 -1.84
N GLY A 49 -12.50 -6.45 -1.30
CA GLY A 49 -13.16 -7.53 -2.04
C GLY A 49 -12.23 -8.71 -2.33
N LEU A 50 -11.14 -8.85 -1.56
CA LEU A 50 -10.17 -9.94 -1.74
C LEU A 50 -10.90 -11.29 -1.71
N SER A 51 -10.81 -12.06 -2.79
CA SER A 51 -11.39 -13.41 -2.83
C SER A 51 -10.62 -14.32 -1.86
N GLU A 52 -11.23 -15.42 -1.42
CA GLU A 52 -10.55 -16.42 -0.57
C GLU A 52 -9.27 -16.99 -1.21
N GLY A 53 -9.09 -16.82 -2.54
CA GLY A 53 -7.89 -17.18 -3.28
C GLY A 53 -6.79 -16.10 -3.32
N GLY A 54 -6.99 -14.95 -2.68
CA GLY A 54 -6.03 -13.84 -2.69
C GLY A 54 -6.02 -13.05 -4.00
N GLU A 55 -7.04 -13.22 -4.85
CA GLU A 55 -7.17 -12.43 -6.08
C GLU A 55 -7.93 -11.13 -5.78
N LEU A 56 -7.40 -10.03 -6.32
CA LEU A 56 -8.05 -8.74 -6.26
C LEU A 56 -9.18 -8.67 -7.30
N PRO A 57 -10.38 -8.21 -6.93
CA PRO A 57 -11.33 -7.70 -7.91
C PRO A 57 -10.73 -6.45 -8.59
N ASP A 58 -11.27 -6.09 -9.75
CA ASP A 58 -10.82 -4.94 -10.55
C ASP A 58 -10.39 -3.75 -9.68
N MET A 59 -9.25 -3.11 -10.00
CA MET A 59 -8.67 -1.97 -9.25
C MET A 59 -9.65 -0.82 -8.97
N SER A 60 -10.76 -0.77 -9.73
CA SER A 60 -11.88 0.15 -9.55
C SER A 60 -12.68 -0.06 -8.26
N THR A 61 -12.64 -1.25 -7.64
CA THR A 61 -13.38 -1.58 -6.41
C THR A 61 -12.58 -1.31 -5.14
N VAL A 62 -11.26 -1.12 -5.24
CA VAL A 62 -10.42 -0.75 -4.11
C VAL A 62 -10.77 0.67 -3.64
N PRO A 63 -11.05 0.92 -2.35
CA PRO A 63 -11.34 2.27 -1.87
C PRO A 63 -10.16 3.22 -2.08
N ALA A 64 -10.44 4.48 -2.42
CA ALA A 64 -9.40 5.49 -2.66
C ALA A 64 -8.47 5.69 -1.45
N ALA A 65 -9.00 5.55 -0.23
CA ALA A 65 -8.19 5.62 1.00
C ALA A 65 -7.16 4.48 1.09
N VAL A 66 -7.52 3.28 0.66
CA VAL A 66 -6.63 2.10 0.65
C VAL A 66 -5.54 2.29 -0.41
N ARG A 67 -5.92 2.69 -1.63
CA ARG A 67 -4.94 3.01 -2.68
C ARG A 67 -3.95 4.08 -2.23
N ARG A 68 -4.45 5.13 -1.58
CA ARG A 68 -3.58 6.21 -1.08
C ARG A 68 -2.66 5.76 0.05
N ALA A 69 -3.12 4.87 0.93
CA ALA A 69 -2.28 4.30 1.98
C ALA A 69 -1.10 3.52 1.38
N VAL A 70 -1.35 2.71 0.34
CA VAL A 70 -0.29 1.97 -0.36
C VAL A 70 0.73 2.92 -1.01
N ILE A 71 0.27 3.98 -1.69
CA ILE A 71 1.16 4.99 -2.28
C ILE A 71 2.05 5.65 -1.21
N VAL A 72 1.49 5.97 -0.04
CA VAL A 72 2.24 6.56 1.07
C VAL A 72 3.29 5.58 1.62
N CYS A 73 2.97 4.28 1.70
CA CYS A 73 3.94 3.26 2.07
C CYS A 73 5.08 3.15 1.04
N VAL A 74 4.77 3.18 -0.26
CA VAL A 74 5.80 3.16 -1.30
C VAL A 74 6.69 4.42 -1.23
N GLN A 75 6.10 5.60 -1.02
CA GLN A 75 6.87 6.85 -0.81
C GLN A 75 7.82 6.73 0.38
N ASP A 76 7.33 6.23 1.51
CA ASP A 76 8.14 6.05 2.72
C ASP A 76 9.29 5.05 2.50
N MET A 77 9.04 3.92 1.84
CA MET A 77 10.07 2.94 1.48
C MET A 77 11.10 3.49 0.49
N TYR A 78 10.65 4.33 -0.44
CA TYR A 78 11.49 4.95 -1.45
C TYR A 78 12.40 6.01 -0.82
N ASP A 79 11.85 6.89 0.03
CA ASP A 79 12.60 7.92 0.76
C ASP A 79 13.60 7.28 1.76
N GLN A 80 13.23 6.17 2.40
CA GLN A 80 14.10 5.42 3.31
C GLN A 80 15.20 4.59 2.62
N LEU A 81 15.25 4.51 1.29
CA LEU A 81 16.45 3.99 0.62
C LEU A 81 17.61 4.97 0.71
N ASP A 82 17.33 6.27 0.81
CA ASP A 82 18.32 7.33 0.95
C ASP A 82 18.77 7.52 2.42
N GLU A 83 17.94 7.17 3.40
CA GLU A 83 18.24 7.30 4.84
C GLU A 83 18.45 5.93 5.52
N LYS A 84 19.22 5.89 6.62
CA LYS A 84 19.50 4.63 7.35
C LYS A 84 18.21 3.97 7.86
N PRO A 85 18.14 2.62 7.89
CA PRO A 85 16.91 1.88 8.16
C PRO A 85 16.51 1.99 9.65
N GLU A 86 15.71 2.99 10.00
CA GLU A 86 15.01 3.04 11.26
C GLU A 86 13.63 2.37 11.09
N VAL A 87 13.57 1.09 11.49
CA VAL A 87 12.35 0.28 11.66
C VAL A 87 11.72 -0.25 10.37
N ARG A 88 12.32 -1.31 9.80
CA ARG A 88 11.68 -2.13 8.77
C ARG A 88 10.41 -2.79 9.30
N GLY A 89 9.27 -2.50 8.69
CA GLY A 89 8.04 -3.31 8.82
C GLY A 89 6.84 -2.64 9.50
N ALA A 90 6.96 -1.41 10.01
CA ALA A 90 5.81 -0.66 10.51
C ALA A 90 5.13 0.12 9.37
N LEU A 91 3.79 0.16 9.37
CA LEU A 91 3.05 1.01 8.45
C LEU A 91 3.37 2.49 8.77
N PRO A 92 3.61 3.37 7.78
CA PRO A 92 3.80 4.79 8.04
C PRO A 92 2.55 5.36 8.73
N PHE A 93 2.73 6.20 9.75
CA PHE A 93 1.62 6.78 10.51
C PHE A 93 0.57 7.49 9.63
N ARG A 94 1.01 8.06 8.49
CA ARG A 94 0.12 8.68 7.51
C ARG A 94 -0.78 7.66 6.80
N ALA A 95 -0.23 6.48 6.45
CA ALA A 95 -1.00 5.39 5.88
C ALA A 95 -1.96 4.79 6.93
N GLU A 96 -1.51 4.66 8.17
CA GLU A 96 -2.32 4.15 9.28
C GLU A 96 -3.55 5.04 9.51
N ARG A 97 -3.39 6.37 9.55
CA ARG A 97 -4.51 7.31 9.68
C ARG A 97 -5.56 7.21 8.56
N LEU A 98 -5.15 6.83 7.35
CA LEU A 98 -6.09 6.63 6.23
C LEU A 98 -6.90 5.35 6.40
N LEU A 99 -6.25 4.30 6.92
CA LEU A 99 -6.83 2.97 7.14
C LEU A 99 -7.56 2.86 8.48
N TYR A 100 -7.38 3.80 9.40
CA TYR A 100 -7.95 3.76 10.75
C TYR A 100 -9.47 3.52 10.79
N ARG A 101 -10.20 4.01 9.78
CA ARG A 101 -11.66 3.82 9.66
C ARG A 101 -12.06 2.42 9.20
N TYR A 102 -11.10 1.66 8.67
CA TYR A 102 -11.26 0.34 8.08
C TYR A 102 -10.64 -0.78 8.91
N ALA A 103 -9.81 -0.47 9.92
CA ALA A 103 -9.27 -1.43 10.89
C ALA A 103 -10.35 -1.96 11.86
N ASP A 104 -10.07 -3.07 12.56
CA ASP A 104 -10.95 -3.71 13.55
C ASP A 104 -10.31 -3.77 14.95
N PRO A 105 -11.03 -3.44 16.05
CA PRO A 105 -12.18 -2.54 16.11
C PRO A 105 -11.72 -1.09 15.88
N PRO A 106 -12.62 -0.13 15.56
CA PRO A 106 -12.31 1.27 15.80
C PRO A 106 -11.89 1.39 17.27
N CYS A 107 -10.67 1.85 17.57
CA CYS A 107 -10.30 2.09 18.96
C CYS A 107 -11.21 3.21 19.49
N VAL A 108 -12.28 2.80 20.20
CA VAL A 108 -13.16 3.68 20.98
C VAL A 108 -12.52 3.93 22.34
#